data_AF-A0A950V5Y0-F1
#
_entry.id   AF-A0A950V5Y0-F1
#
_cell.length_a   1.000
_cell.length_b   1.000
_cell.length_c   1.000
_cell.angle_alpha   90.00
_cell.angle_beta   90.00
_cell.angle_gamma   90.00
#
_symmetry.space_group_name_H-M   'P 1'
#
loop_
_entity.id
_entity.type
_entity.pdbx_description
1 polymer ?
#
loop_
_entity_poly.entity_id
_entity_poly.type
_entity_poly.pdbx_seq_one_letter_code
_entity_poly.pdbx_strand_id
1 'polypeptide(L)'
;MTAASRASLSAVTIKSAIVAAIGGLLFGFDTAVIAGTTRALTQLYHLTPAYLGWTVSSALWGTVLGAMCAGIPGDRYGRRDSLRVMAVI
;
A
#
# COMPACT_ATOMS: atom_id res chain seq x y z
N MET A 1 20.05 34.08 10.46
CA MET A 1 20.83 32.83 10.33
C MET A 1 20.60 31.99 11.58
N THR A 2 19.48 31.27 11.68
CA THR A 2 19.20 30.36 12.79
C THR A 2 19.65 28.95 12.40
N ALA A 3 20.44 28.36 13.29
CA ALA A 3 21.13 27.11 13.10
C ALA A 3 20.20 25.97 12.67
N ALA A 4 20.55 25.29 11.58
CA ALA A 4 20.01 24.00 11.23
C ALA A 4 20.23 23.04 12.41
N SER A 5 19.13 22.72 13.10
CA SER A 5 19.07 21.67 14.11
C SER A 5 19.71 20.40 13.53
N ARG A 6 20.80 19.91 14.15
CA ARG A 6 21.36 18.61 13.83
C ARG A 6 20.28 17.58 14.14
N ALA A 7 19.56 17.11 13.12
CA ALA A 7 18.64 16.00 13.25
C ALA A 7 19.47 14.78 13.70
N SER A 8 19.48 14.50 14.99
CA SER A 8 19.98 13.23 15.49
C SER A 8 19.05 12.16 14.93
N LEU A 9 19.55 11.32 14.04
CA LEU A 9 18.79 10.17 13.54
C LEU A 9 18.56 9.22 14.71
N SER A 10 17.41 9.38 15.37
CA SER A 10 16.99 8.47 16.42
C SER A 10 16.72 7.09 15.81
N ALA A 11 17.04 6.03 16.55
CA ALA A 11 16.74 4.67 16.13
C ALA A 11 15.25 4.45 15.83
N VAL A 12 14.36 5.23 16.46
CA VAL A 12 12.90 5.17 16.23
C VAL A 12 12.54 5.69 14.84
N THR A 13 13.12 6.81 14.41
CA THR A 13 12.86 7.40 13.09
C THR A 13 13.29 6.45 11.97
N ILE A 14 14.48 5.86 12.10
CA ILE A 14 14.98 4.86 11.13
C ILE A 14 14.04 3.65 11.08
N LYS A 15 13.65 3.10 12.22
CA LYS A 15 12.71 1.96 12.28
C LYS A 15 11.38 2.30 11.62
N SER A 16 10.81 3.47 11.90
CA SER A 16 9.54 3.89 11.28
C SER A 16 9.65 4.10 9.77
N ALA A 17 10.78 4.62 9.29
CA ALA A 17 11.03 4.82 7.86
C ALA A 17 11.14 3.48 7.12
N ILE A 18 11.85 2.50 7.70
CA ILE A 18 11.95 1.14 7.13
C ILE A 18 10.57 0.49 7.07
N VAL A 19 9.78 0.55 8.13
CA VAL A 19 8.41 -0.01 8.14
C VAL A 19 7.54 0.66 7.08
N ALA A 20 7.60 1.98 6.95
CA ALA A 20 6.86 2.70 5.91
C ALA A 20 7.32 2.31 4.49
N ALA A 21 8.63 2.15 4.26
CA ALA A 21 9.19 1.73 2.99
C ALA A 21 8.77 0.30 2.62
N ILE A 22 8.72 -0.63 3.58
CA ILE A 22 8.22 -1.99 3.37
C ILE A 22 6.74 -1.96 3.00
N GLY A 23 5.93 -1.11 3.63
CA GLY A 23 4.52 -0.93 3.24
C GLY A 23 4.37 -0.45 1.78
N GLY A 24 5.18 0.52 1.36
CA GLY A 24 5.20 0.98 -0.03
C GLY A 24 5.71 -0.09 -1.01
N LEU A 25 6.71 -0.88 -0.61
CA LEU A 25 7.23 -2.00 -1.40
C LEU A 25 6.16 -3.08 -1.61
N LEU A 26 5.40 -3.43 -0.56
CA LEU A 26 4.33 -4.43 -0.63
C LEU A 26 3.21 -3.99 -1.58
N PHE A 27 2.79 -2.73 -1.52
CA PHE A 27 1.82 -2.17 -2.46
C PHE A 27 2.31 -2.24 -3.93
N GLY A 28 3.60 -1.94 -4.16
CA GLY A 28 4.21 -2.07 -5.48
C GLY A 28 4.29 -3.53 -5.96
N PHE A 29 4.55 -4.46 -5.03
CA PHE A 29 4.59 -5.90 -5.31
C PHE A 29 3.23 -6.41 -5.80
N ASP A 30 2.12 -6.04 -5.15
CA ASP A 30 0.77 -6.43 -5.57
C ASP A 30 0.47 -6.00 -7.01
N THR A 31 0.87 -4.78 -7.36
CA THR A 31 0.73 -4.26 -8.73
C THR A 31 1.56 -5.06 -9.74
N ALA A 32 2.79 -5.45 -9.38
CA ALA A 32 3.65 -6.27 -10.21
C ALA A 32 3.07 -7.69 -10.42
N VAL A 33 2.49 -8.29 -9.39
CA VAL A 33 1.85 -9.61 -9.48
C VAL A 33 0.60 -9.56 -10.37
N ILE A 34 -0.23 -8.52 -10.27
CA ILE A 34 -1.39 -8.33 -11.17
C ILE A 34 -0.93 -8.23 -12.63
N ALA A 35 0.10 -7.42 -12.88
CA ALA A 35 0.69 -7.28 -14.22
C ALA A 35 1.26 -8.61 -14.73
N GLY A 36 1.92 -9.40 -13.88
CA GLY A 36 2.48 -10.70 -14.25
C GLY A 36 1.45 -11.79 -14.53
N THR A 37 0.26 -11.69 -13.96
CA THR A 37 -0.76 -12.76 -14.03
C THR A 37 -1.90 -12.50 -15.02
N THR A 38 -2.05 -11.27 -15.54
CA THR A 38 -3.13 -10.89 -16.48
C THR A 38 -3.28 -11.85 -17.67
N ARG A 39 -2.17 -12.31 -18.27
CA ARG A 39 -2.22 -13.27 -19.39
C ARG A 39 -2.77 -14.63 -18.97
N ALA A 40 -2.32 -15.14 -17.83
CA ALA A 40 -2.79 -16.42 -17.27
C ALA A 40 -4.27 -16.34 -16.87
N LEU A 41 -4.69 -15.25 -16.23
CA LEU A 41 -6.09 -14.96 -15.91
C LEU A 41 -6.98 -14.94 -17.15
N THR A 42 -6.52 -14.26 -18.22
CA THR A 42 -7.26 -14.18 -19.49
C THR A 42 -7.47 -15.56 -20.11
N GLN A 43 -6.46 -16.42 -20.08
CA GLN A 43 -6.54 -17.77 -20.64
C GLN A 43 -7.39 -18.71 -19.79
N LEU A 44 -7.28 -18.65 -18.46
CA LEU A 44 -8.01 -19.53 -17.55
C LEU A 44 -9.51 -19.21 -17.52
N TYR A 45 -9.85 -17.92 -17.47
CA TYR A 45 -11.24 -17.44 -17.34
C TYR A 45 -11.87 -16.97 -18.65
N HIS A 46 -11.16 -17.09 -19.78
CA HIS A 46 -11.62 -16.65 -21.11
C HIS A 46 -12.13 -15.20 -21.11
N LEU A 47 -11.40 -14.31 -20.41
CA LEU A 47 -11.84 -12.93 -20.18
C LEU A 47 -11.76 -12.11 -21.47
N THR A 48 -12.79 -11.31 -21.75
CA THR A 48 -12.68 -10.25 -22.77
C THR A 48 -11.82 -9.09 -22.24
N PRO A 49 -11.25 -8.24 -23.10
CA PRO A 49 -10.45 -7.09 -22.67
C PRO A 49 -11.18 -6.17 -21.68
N ALA A 50 -12.50 -6.00 -21.84
CA ALA A 50 -13.33 -5.20 -20.94
C ALA A 50 -13.41 -5.82 -19.54
N TYR A 51 -13.64 -7.15 -19.44
CA TYR A 51 -13.70 -7.84 -18.14
C TYR A 51 -12.34 -7.95 -17.47
N LEU A 52 -11.26 -8.10 -18.22
CA LEU A 52 -9.90 -8.02 -17.69
C LEU A 52 -9.64 -6.64 -17.08
N GLY A 53 -10.00 -5.57 -17.79
CA GLY A 53 -9.88 -4.20 -17.30
C GLY A 53 -10.72 -3.94 -16.05
N TRP A 54 -11.95 -4.45 -15.99
CA TRP A 54 -12.79 -4.39 -14.79
C TRP A 54 -12.15 -5.10 -13.60
N THR A 55 -11.62 -6.31 -13.82
CA THR A 55 -10.95 -7.11 -12.79
C THR A 55 -9.74 -6.36 -12.23
N VAL A 56 -8.86 -5.84 -13.09
CA VAL A 56 -7.66 -5.10 -12.66
C VAL A 56 -8.03 -3.78 -11.97
N SER A 57 -8.98 -3.02 -12.53
CA SER A 57 -9.38 -1.71 -11.99
C SER A 57 -10.11 -1.80 -10.66
N SER A 58 -10.77 -2.92 -10.34
CA SER A 58 -11.41 -3.13 -9.03
C SER A 58 -10.41 -3.00 -7.86
N ALA A 59 -9.18 -3.51 -8.04
CA ALA A 59 -8.11 -3.37 -7.06
C ALA A 59 -7.67 -1.91 -6.91
N LEU A 60 -7.56 -1.14 -8.00
CA LEU A 60 -7.23 0.29 -7.93
C LEU A 60 -8.31 1.11 -7.24
N TRP A 61 -9.59 0.83 -7.50
CA TRP A 61 -10.68 1.52 -6.80
C TRP A 61 -10.66 1.23 -5.30
N GLY A 62 -10.38 -0.03 -4.92
CA GLY A 62 -10.19 -0.40 -3.52
C GLY A 62 -9.05 0.37 -2.84
N THR A 63 -7.92 0.56 -3.53
CA THR A 63 -6.76 1.27 -2.97
C THR A 63 -6.99 2.78 -2.87
N VAL A 64 -7.73 3.38 -3.81
CA VAL A 64 -8.17 4.78 -3.72
C VAL A 64 -9.03 4.99 -2.48
N LEU A 65 -10.08 4.18 -2.31
CA LEU A 65 -10.97 4.28 -1.16
C LEU A 65 -10.22 4.01 0.15
N GLY A 66 -9.34 3.00 0.17
CA GLY A 66 -8.48 2.70 1.30
C GLY A 66 -7.57 3.88 1.68
N ALA A 67 -6.90 4.50 0.71
CA ALA A 67 -6.03 5.65 0.95
C ALA A 67 -6.78 6.88 1.48
N MET A 68 -7.99 7.13 0.95
CA MET A 68 -8.86 8.21 1.44
C MET A 68 -9.28 8.01 2.90
N CYS A 69 -9.52 6.76 3.30
CA CYS A 69 -9.97 6.43 4.65
C CYS A 69 -8.84 6.13 5.64
N ALA A 70 -7.62 5.85 5.18
CA ALA A 70 -6.51 5.37 6.01
C ALA A 70 -6.07 6.34 7.12
N GLY A 71 -6.31 7.65 6.97
CA GLY A 71 -6.01 8.65 7.99
C GLY A 71 -6.87 8.51 9.25
N ILE A 72 -8.14 8.16 9.09
CA ILE A 72 -9.13 8.08 10.18
C ILE A 72 -8.71 7.08 11.28
N PRO A 73 -8.38 5.81 10.98
CA PRO A 73 -7.92 4.88 12.00
C PRO A 73 -6.55 5.28 12.55
N GLY A 74 -5.67 5.84 11.72
CA GLY A 74 -4.34 6.32 12.12
C GLY A 74 -4.38 7.39 13.20
N ASP A 75 -5.34 8.29 13.11
CA ASP A 75 -5.54 9.37 14.08
C ASP A 75 -6.34 8.93 15.30
N ARG A 76 -7.31 8.01 15.14
CA ARG A 76 -8.19 7.55 16.23
C ARG A 76 -7.59 6.47 17.12
N TYR A 77 -6.89 5.50 16.55
CA TYR A 77 -6.33 4.34 17.25
C TYR A 77 -4.80 4.39 17.35
N GLY A 78 -4.17 5.38 16.73
CA GLY A 78 -2.72 5.50 16.62
C GLY A 78 -2.15 4.75 15.42
N ARG A 79 -1.11 5.35 14.80
CA ARG A 79 -0.49 4.85 13.56
C ARG A 79 0.08 3.43 13.67
N ARG A 80 0.68 3.09 14.81
CA ARG A 80 1.30 1.76 15.01
C ARG A 80 0.26 0.65 15.11
N ASP A 81 -0.83 0.89 15.83
CA ASP A 81 -1.88 -0.12 16.02
C ASP A 81 -2.74 -0.24 14.77
N SER A 82 -2.96 0.87 14.05
CA SER A 82 -3.56 0.83 12.71
C SER A 82 -2.77 -0.04 11.75
N LEU A 83 -1.44 0.09 11.70
CA LEU A 83 -0.58 -0.76 10.87
C LEU A 83 -0.63 -2.24 11.27
N ARG A 84 -0.78 -2.55 12.56
CA ARG A 84 -0.91 -3.94 13.03
C ARG A 84 -2.23 -4.57 12.61
N VAL A 85 -3.33 -3.82 12.72
CA VAL A 85 -4.64 -4.29 12.26
C VAL A 85 -4.61 -4.58 10.76
N MET A 86 -4.02 -3.68 9.97
CA MET A 86 -3.84 -3.87 8.51
C MET A 86 -2.95 -5.06 8.14
N ALA A 87 -2.11 -5.55 9.05
CA ALA A 87 -1.28 -6.72 8.81
C ALA A 87 -1.99 -8.05 9.15
N VAL A 88 -3.10 -7.99 9.88
CA VAL A 88 -3.90 -9.18 10.27
C VAL A 88 -4.97 -9.49 9.23
N ILE A 89 -5.52 -8.45 8.60
CA ILE A 89 -6.52 -8.55 7.54
C ILE A 89 -5.87 -8.61 6.16
#